data_AF-A0A0P7YME5-F1
#
_entry.id   AF-A0A0P7YME5-F1
#
_cell.length_a   1.000
_cell.length_b   1.000
_cell.length_c   1.000
_cell.angle_alpha   90.00
_cell.angle_beta   90.00
_cell.angle_gamma   90.00
#
_symmetry.space_group_name_H-M   'P 1'
#
loop_
_entity.id
_entity.type
_entity.pdbx_description
1 polymer ?
#
loop_
_entity_poly.entity_id
_entity_poly.type
_entity_poly.pdbx_seq_one_letter_code
_entity_poly.pdbx_strand_id
1 'polypeptide(L)'
;MRIILRLSIILLIAVITAVSTSTYDEGIASLYRQSNAVSAIDTTPVSPVEVETIIAYRREHMKALSAHYRSLESIINNNAPFDSHVLDHVNALIMLAQHTDETFPTGTTMLESEGWGAKPLIWEEPESFARIINDFQVSLETLQVVITSQNLGSNPVNALDQVRQSCLACHQQYRVRNS
;
A
#
# COMPACT_ATOMS: atom_id res chain seq x y z
N MET A 1 48.47 -31.28 25.00
CA MET A 1 48.60 -30.53 23.72
C MET A 1 47.25 -30.35 22.99
N ARG A 2 46.18 -29.95 23.71
CA ARG A 2 44.85 -29.62 23.12
C ARG A 2 44.24 -28.33 23.67
N ILE A 3 44.86 -27.77 24.73
CA ILE A 3 44.39 -26.55 25.41
C ILE A 3 44.99 -25.31 24.73
N ILE A 4 46.24 -25.37 24.27
CA ILE A 4 46.94 -24.25 23.62
C ILE A 4 46.30 -23.87 22.27
N LEU A 5 45.77 -24.84 21.51
CA LEU A 5 45.13 -24.58 20.20
C LEU A 5 43.76 -23.88 20.33
N ARG A 6 43.07 -24.04 21.47
CA ARG A 6 41.76 -23.39 21.70
C ARG A 6 41.91 -21.93 22.13
N LEU A 7 43.03 -21.58 22.78
CA LEU A 7 43.32 -20.20 23.19
C LEU A 7 43.69 -19.32 21.98
N SER A 8 44.37 -19.85 20.96
CA SER A 8 44.75 -19.10 19.76
C SER A 8 43.56 -18.75 18.85
N ILE A 9 42.51 -19.58 18.82
CA ILE A 9 41.31 -19.35 17.98
C ILE A 9 40.39 -18.30 18.62
N ILE A 10 40.26 -18.32 19.96
CA ILE A 10 39.42 -17.35 20.68
C ILE A 10 40.01 -15.94 20.60
N LEU A 11 41.34 -15.81 20.62
CA LEU A 11 42.01 -14.51 20.48
C LEU A 11 41.83 -13.91 19.07
N LEU A 12 41.74 -14.74 18.03
CA LEU A 12 41.52 -14.27 16.65
C LEU A 12 40.08 -13.74 16.44
N ILE A 13 39.09 -14.32 17.12
CA ILE A 13 37.68 -13.90 17.04
C ILE A 13 37.45 -12.59 17.84
N ALA A 14 38.13 -12.41 18.97
CA ALA A 14 38.03 -11.19 19.77
C ALA A 14 38.61 -9.95 19.06
N VAL A 15 39.63 -10.12 18.21
CA VAL A 15 40.22 -8.99 17.46
C VAL A 15 39.33 -8.54 16.29
N ILE A 16 38.57 -9.45 15.66
CA ILE A 16 37.67 -9.08 14.55
C ILE A 16 36.44 -8.32 15.06
N THR A 17 35.97 -8.59 16.28
CA THR A 17 34.79 -7.90 16.85
C THR A 17 35.09 -6.51 17.39
N ALA A 18 36.35 -6.18 17.69
CA ALA A 18 36.73 -4.87 18.23
C ALA A 18 37.02 -3.79 17.17
N VAL A 19 37.24 -4.16 15.90
CA VAL A 19 37.52 -3.20 14.81
C VAL A 19 36.24 -2.66 14.17
N SER A 20 35.09 -3.30 14.39
CA SER A 20 33.84 -2.98 13.70
C SER A 20 32.85 -2.14 14.50
N THR A 21 33.21 -1.60 15.68
CA THR A 21 32.26 -0.84 16.52
C THR A 21 32.57 0.65 16.64
N SER A 22 33.67 1.16 16.07
CA SER A 22 34.03 2.59 16.20
C SER A 22 33.59 3.49 15.04
N THR A 23 32.95 2.96 13.99
CA THR A 23 32.53 3.75 12.82
C THR A 23 31.04 3.69 12.50
N TYR A 24 30.25 2.94 13.28
CA TYR A 24 28.81 2.77 13.03
C TYR A 24 27.91 3.65 13.88
N ASP A 25 28.43 4.28 14.94
CA ASP A 25 27.61 4.98 15.93
C ASP A 25 27.32 6.46 15.57
N GLU A 26 28.18 7.12 14.78
CA GLU A 26 27.95 8.52 14.38
C GLU A 26 26.94 8.68 13.23
N GLY A 27 26.72 7.63 12.43
CA GLY A 27 25.83 7.69 11.27
C GLY A 27 24.34 7.56 11.59
N ILE A 28 23.98 6.78 12.62
CA ILE A 28 22.58 6.46 12.95
C ILE A 28 21.91 7.58 13.75
N ALA A 29 22.67 8.31 14.57
CA ALA A 29 22.15 9.45 15.33
C ALA A 29 21.74 10.64 14.42
N SER A 30 22.37 10.77 13.25
CA SER A 30 22.02 11.77 12.22
C SER A 30 20.69 11.43 11.53
N LEU A 31 20.48 10.14 11.21
CA LEU A 31 19.26 9.67 10.53
C LEU A 31 18.01 9.74 11.41
N TYR A 32 18.17 9.67 12.74
CA TYR A 32 17.06 9.85 13.69
C TYR A 32 16.76 11.31 14.06
N ARG A 33 17.68 12.26 13.83
CA ARG A 33 17.37 13.69 13.97
C ARG A 33 16.47 14.20 12.85
N GLN A 34 16.45 13.49 11.71
CA GLN A 34 15.64 13.87 10.54
C GLN A 34 14.20 13.34 10.59
N SER A 35 13.88 12.37 11.48
CA SER A 35 12.55 11.74 11.55
C SER A 35 11.62 12.31 12.62
N ASN A 36 12.04 13.30 13.41
CA ASN A 36 11.21 13.95 14.43
C ASN A 36 10.92 15.44 14.15
N ALA A 37 11.16 15.90 12.94
CA ALA A 37 10.44 17.06 12.44
C ALA A 37 9.02 16.58 12.07
N VAL A 38 8.13 16.53 13.07
CA VAL A 38 6.72 16.84 12.81
C VAL A 38 6.74 18.28 12.32
N SER A 39 7.02 18.42 11.02
CA SER A 39 6.91 19.69 10.34
C SER A 39 5.49 20.15 10.59
N ALA A 40 5.36 21.33 11.18
CA ALA A 40 4.16 22.13 11.07
C ALA A 40 3.60 21.93 9.66
N ILE A 41 2.28 21.68 9.56
CA ILE A 41 1.57 21.61 8.29
C ILE A 41 2.02 22.81 7.49
N ASP A 42 2.88 22.57 6.51
CA ASP A 42 3.43 23.63 5.69
C ASP A 42 2.27 24.07 4.81
N THR A 43 1.66 25.19 5.17
CA THR A 43 0.57 25.79 4.40
C THR A 43 1.07 26.46 3.13
N THR A 44 2.25 26.06 2.62
CA THR A 44 2.72 26.49 1.31
C THR A 44 1.74 25.97 0.27
N PRO A 45 1.21 26.85 -0.60
CA PRO A 45 0.37 26.42 -1.70
C PRO A 45 1.16 25.44 -2.58
N VAL A 46 0.66 24.20 -2.65
CA VAL A 46 1.16 23.15 -3.57
C VAL A 46 1.23 23.76 -4.97
N SER A 47 2.39 23.69 -5.61
CA SER A 47 2.55 24.29 -6.94
C SER A 47 1.64 23.59 -7.96
N PRO A 48 1.17 24.24 -9.05
CA PRO A 48 0.34 23.57 -10.05
C PRO A 48 0.98 22.30 -10.64
N VAL A 49 2.30 22.31 -10.81
CA VAL A 49 3.08 21.15 -11.27
C VAL A 49 3.01 19.99 -10.27
N GLU A 50 3.07 20.30 -8.99
CA GLU A 50 2.97 19.32 -7.91
C GLU A 50 1.56 18.73 -7.80
N VAL A 51 0.51 19.56 -7.94
CA VAL A 51 -0.88 19.08 -8.02
C VAL A 51 -1.06 18.09 -9.18
N GLU A 52 -0.58 18.41 -10.38
CA GLU A 52 -0.66 17.51 -11.53
C GLU A 52 0.09 16.20 -11.29
N THR A 53 1.28 16.28 -10.68
CA THR A 53 2.10 15.11 -10.33
C THR A 53 1.40 14.20 -9.33
N ILE A 54 0.76 14.77 -8.30
CA ILE A 54 -0.03 14.02 -7.32
C ILE A 54 -1.23 13.34 -8.00
N ILE A 55 -1.96 14.07 -8.85
CA ILE A 55 -3.08 13.50 -9.60
C ILE A 55 -2.61 12.35 -10.49
N ALA A 56 -1.48 12.51 -11.18
CA ALA A 56 -0.89 11.46 -12.01
C ALA A 56 -0.51 10.24 -11.17
N TYR A 57 0.14 10.43 -10.02
CA TYR A 57 0.48 9.35 -9.10
C TYR A 57 -0.76 8.59 -8.61
N ARG A 58 -1.79 9.30 -8.14
CA ARG A 58 -3.08 8.70 -7.73
C ARG A 58 -3.68 7.86 -8.84
N ARG A 59 -3.62 8.32 -10.10
CA ARG A 59 -4.15 7.57 -11.25
C ARG A 59 -3.38 6.28 -11.49
N GLU A 60 -2.05 6.29 -11.40
CA GLU A 60 -1.24 5.08 -11.51
C GLU A 60 -1.47 4.12 -10.34
N HIS A 61 -1.62 4.64 -9.11
CA HIS A 61 -1.99 3.85 -7.94
C HIS A 61 -3.33 3.09 -8.16
N MET A 62 -4.36 3.79 -8.65
CA MET A 62 -5.66 3.18 -8.96
C MET A 62 -5.58 2.18 -10.13
N LYS A 63 -4.71 2.42 -11.12
CA LYS A 63 -4.45 1.46 -12.20
C LYS A 63 -3.78 0.19 -11.68
N ALA A 64 -2.82 0.30 -10.75
CA ALA A 64 -2.16 -0.84 -10.14
C ALA A 64 -3.16 -1.71 -9.36
N LEU A 65 -4.02 -1.09 -8.54
CA LEU A 65 -5.13 -1.77 -7.86
C LEU A 65 -6.03 -2.53 -8.87
N SER A 66 -6.47 -1.85 -9.92
CA SER A 66 -7.30 -2.45 -10.98
C SER A 66 -6.59 -3.62 -11.69
N ALA A 67 -5.31 -3.49 -12.00
CA ALA A 67 -4.53 -4.53 -12.67
C ALA A 67 -4.43 -5.81 -11.82
N HIS A 68 -4.08 -5.68 -10.54
CA HIS A 68 -3.99 -6.83 -9.63
C HIS A 68 -5.36 -7.49 -9.42
N TYR A 69 -6.43 -6.71 -9.25
CA TYR A 69 -7.79 -7.25 -9.16
C TYR A 69 -8.17 -8.03 -10.43
N ARG A 70 -7.91 -7.49 -11.62
CA ARG A 70 -8.29 -8.14 -12.89
C ARG A 70 -7.49 -9.41 -13.16
N SER A 71 -6.21 -9.45 -12.77
CA SER A 71 -5.41 -10.68 -12.82
C SER A 71 -6.00 -11.74 -11.89
N LEU A 72 -6.41 -11.35 -10.68
CA LEU A 72 -7.04 -12.25 -9.73
C LEU A 72 -8.41 -12.75 -10.24
N GLU A 73 -9.23 -11.89 -10.83
CA GLU A 73 -10.49 -12.25 -11.50
C GLU A 73 -10.26 -13.23 -12.65
N SER A 74 -9.18 -13.05 -13.40
CA SER A 74 -8.82 -13.96 -14.50
C SER A 74 -8.48 -15.36 -14.01
N ILE A 75 -7.83 -15.48 -12.85
CA ILE A 75 -7.51 -16.77 -12.24
C ILE A 75 -8.78 -17.39 -11.61
N ILE A 76 -9.47 -16.66 -10.73
CA ILE A 76 -10.58 -17.18 -9.93
C ILE A 76 -11.86 -17.40 -10.76
N ASN A 77 -12.24 -16.44 -11.59
CA ASN A 77 -13.52 -16.48 -12.31
C ASN A 77 -13.39 -17.04 -13.74
N ASN A 78 -12.21 -16.87 -14.36
CA ASN A 78 -11.99 -17.24 -15.76
C ASN A 78 -11.02 -18.42 -15.95
N ASN A 79 -10.62 -19.09 -14.85
CA ASN A 79 -9.80 -20.30 -14.85
C ASN A 79 -8.45 -20.17 -15.59
N ALA A 80 -7.81 -19.00 -15.53
CA ALA A 80 -6.44 -18.86 -16.04
C ALA A 80 -5.48 -19.76 -15.22
N PRO A 81 -4.53 -20.47 -15.86
CA PRO A 81 -3.74 -21.52 -15.20
C PRO A 81 -2.56 -20.97 -14.38
N PHE A 82 -2.83 -20.07 -13.43
CA PHE A 82 -1.82 -19.38 -12.63
C PHE A 82 -2.18 -19.37 -11.13
N ASP A 83 -2.75 -20.46 -10.62
CA ASP A 83 -3.19 -20.58 -9.20
C ASP A 83 -2.10 -20.21 -8.19
N SER A 84 -0.83 -20.47 -8.51
CA SER A 84 0.31 -20.11 -7.66
C SER A 84 0.49 -18.60 -7.47
N HIS A 85 -0.10 -17.75 -8.31
CA HIS A 85 0.01 -16.29 -8.23
C HIS A 85 -1.14 -15.62 -7.45
N VAL A 86 -2.16 -16.39 -7.04
CA VAL A 86 -3.37 -15.86 -6.38
C VAL A 86 -3.00 -15.03 -5.15
N LEU A 87 -2.17 -15.58 -4.26
CA LEU A 87 -1.76 -14.87 -3.04
C LEU A 87 -0.89 -13.65 -3.32
N ASP A 88 -0.06 -13.67 -4.36
CA ASP A 88 0.77 -12.52 -4.73
C ASP A 88 -0.09 -11.32 -5.12
N HIS A 89 -1.16 -11.56 -5.89
CA HIS A 89 -2.11 -10.50 -6.26
C HIS A 89 -2.92 -9.98 -5.07
N VAL A 90 -3.34 -10.86 -4.16
CA VAL A 90 -4.03 -10.43 -2.92
C VAL A 90 -3.12 -9.57 -2.05
N ASN A 91 -1.87 -10.00 -1.85
CA ASN A 91 -0.92 -9.25 -1.04
C ASN A 91 -0.59 -7.89 -1.65
N ALA A 92 -0.45 -7.81 -2.98
CA ALA A 92 -0.25 -6.55 -3.68
C ALA A 92 -1.45 -5.60 -3.52
N LEU A 93 -2.68 -6.12 -3.59
CA LEU A 93 -3.89 -5.32 -3.34
C LEU A 93 -3.93 -4.77 -1.92
N ILE A 94 -3.64 -5.62 -0.91
CA ILE A 94 -3.62 -5.20 0.50
C ILE A 94 -2.58 -4.09 0.71
N MET A 95 -1.37 -4.26 0.17
CA MET A 95 -0.32 -3.24 0.31
C MET A 95 -0.70 -1.91 -0.33
N LEU A 96 -1.30 -1.93 -1.53
CA LEU A 96 -1.77 -0.70 -2.18
C LEU A 96 -2.93 -0.07 -1.42
N ALA A 97 -3.88 -0.88 -0.93
CA ALA A 97 -5.05 -0.40 -0.20
C ALA A 97 -4.70 0.36 1.08
N GLN A 98 -3.59 0.00 1.75
CA GLN A 98 -3.09 0.69 2.94
C GLN A 98 -2.67 2.15 2.69
N HIS A 99 -2.30 2.51 1.46
CA HIS A 99 -1.84 3.85 1.08
C HIS A 99 -2.89 4.63 0.27
N THR A 100 -4.10 4.09 0.11
CA THR A 100 -5.10 4.67 -0.80
C THR A 100 -5.54 6.07 -0.37
N ASP A 101 -5.77 6.29 0.92
CA ASP A 101 -6.18 7.58 1.50
C ASP A 101 -5.13 8.68 1.30
N GLU A 102 -3.85 8.33 1.45
CA GLU A 102 -2.70 9.23 1.24
C GLU A 102 -2.64 9.81 -0.18
N THR A 103 -3.28 9.16 -1.15
CA THR A 103 -3.33 9.64 -2.55
C THR A 103 -4.31 10.80 -2.79
N PHE A 104 -5.04 11.25 -1.76
CA PHE A 104 -6.07 12.30 -1.84
C PHE A 104 -5.75 13.55 -1.00
N PRO A 105 -4.57 14.19 -1.13
CA PRO A 105 -4.31 15.43 -0.41
C PRO A 105 -5.24 16.55 -0.88
N THR A 106 -5.48 17.50 0.02
CA THR A 106 -6.32 18.68 -0.23
C THR A 106 -5.81 19.47 -1.44
N GLY A 107 -6.71 20.09 -2.20
CA GLY A 107 -6.35 20.87 -3.39
C GLY A 107 -6.18 20.06 -4.67
N THR A 108 -6.46 18.75 -4.63
CA THR A 108 -6.38 17.85 -5.81
C THR A 108 -7.75 17.42 -6.33
N THR A 109 -8.77 18.22 -6.05
CA THR A 109 -10.14 18.01 -6.54
C THR A 109 -10.22 18.24 -8.04
N MET A 110 -11.20 17.57 -8.66
CA MET A 110 -11.60 17.80 -10.04
C MET A 110 -13.11 17.98 -10.11
N LEU A 111 -13.54 18.99 -10.86
CA LEU A 111 -14.92 19.22 -11.24
C LEU A 111 -15.26 18.41 -12.49
N GLU A 112 -16.55 18.14 -12.71
CA GLU A 112 -17.04 17.45 -13.92
C GLU A 112 -16.60 18.17 -15.21
N SER A 113 -16.48 19.51 -15.19
CA SER A 113 -16.00 20.30 -16.32
C SER A 113 -14.51 20.13 -16.64
N GLU A 114 -13.72 19.56 -15.72
CA GLU A 114 -12.26 19.42 -15.82
C GLU A 114 -11.84 18.03 -16.30
N GLY A 115 -12.79 17.12 -16.54
CA GLY A 115 -12.54 15.77 -17.04
C GLY A 115 -12.85 14.69 -16.00
N TRP A 116 -11.94 13.75 -15.77
CA TRP A 116 -12.16 12.62 -14.85
C TRP A 116 -11.16 12.63 -13.68
N GLY A 117 -11.65 12.35 -12.48
CA GLY A 117 -10.84 12.45 -11.26
C GLY A 117 -11.63 12.34 -9.96
N ALA A 118 -11.07 12.92 -8.92
CA ALA A 118 -11.61 12.93 -7.56
C ALA A 118 -12.61 14.09 -7.37
N LYS A 119 -13.84 13.80 -6.96
CA LYS A 119 -14.85 14.85 -6.69
C LYS A 119 -14.52 15.65 -5.42
N PRO A 120 -14.98 16.91 -5.32
CA PRO A 120 -14.87 17.72 -4.09
C PRO A 120 -15.41 17.00 -2.85
N LEU A 121 -16.44 16.15 -3.05
CA LEU A 121 -17.13 15.41 -2.00
C LEU A 121 -16.20 14.58 -1.11
N ILE A 122 -15.04 14.14 -1.60
CA ILE A 122 -14.04 13.43 -0.80
C ILE A 122 -13.59 14.27 0.41
N TRP A 123 -13.40 15.57 0.20
CA TRP A 123 -12.95 16.51 1.24
C TRP A 123 -14.11 17.14 2.01
N GLU A 124 -15.32 17.14 1.45
CA GLU A 124 -16.54 17.56 2.13
C GLU A 124 -17.07 16.49 3.10
N GLU A 125 -16.82 15.21 2.80
CA GLU A 125 -17.28 14.05 3.58
C GLU A 125 -16.12 13.13 4.02
N PRO A 126 -15.08 13.64 4.70
CA PRO A 126 -13.85 12.88 4.96
C PRO A 126 -14.08 11.59 5.75
N GLU A 127 -15.00 11.59 6.72
CA GLU A 127 -15.33 10.39 7.48
C GLU A 127 -16.03 9.31 6.63
N SER A 128 -16.93 9.72 5.73
CA SER A 128 -17.63 8.79 4.84
C SER A 128 -16.67 8.20 3.81
N PHE A 129 -15.73 9.01 3.31
CA PHE A 129 -14.68 8.56 2.43
C PHE A 129 -13.75 7.55 3.12
N ALA A 130 -13.28 7.88 4.33
CA ALA A 130 -12.43 6.99 5.13
C ALA A 130 -13.11 5.66 5.45
N ARG A 131 -14.42 5.66 5.74
CA ARG A 131 -15.20 4.43 5.94
C ARG A 131 -15.20 3.53 4.71
N ILE A 132 -15.40 4.09 3.51
CA ILE A 132 -15.37 3.31 2.27
C ILE A 132 -13.98 2.71 2.01
N ILE A 133 -12.90 3.44 2.31
CA ILE A 133 -11.53 2.91 2.21
C ILE A 133 -11.33 1.76 3.21
N ASN A 134 -11.77 1.93 4.44
CA ASN A 134 -11.70 0.87 5.45
C ASN A 134 -12.48 -0.38 5.02
N ASP A 135 -13.69 -0.22 4.49
CA ASP A 135 -14.50 -1.34 3.99
C ASP A 135 -13.81 -2.08 2.82
N PHE A 136 -13.12 -1.34 1.95
CA PHE A 136 -12.27 -1.92 0.91
C PHE A 136 -11.12 -2.75 1.52
N GLN A 137 -10.39 -2.20 2.49
CA GLN A 137 -9.31 -2.91 3.18
C GLN A 137 -9.81 -4.20 3.86
N VAL A 138 -10.90 -4.13 4.62
CA VAL A 138 -11.54 -5.29 5.28
C VAL A 138 -11.99 -6.34 4.26
N SER A 139 -12.50 -5.94 3.10
CA SER A 139 -12.89 -6.88 2.04
C SER A 139 -11.69 -7.65 1.47
N LEU A 140 -10.51 -7.02 1.39
CA LEU A 140 -9.28 -7.67 0.95
C LEU A 140 -8.73 -8.64 2.00
N GLU A 141 -8.78 -8.28 3.28
CA GLU A 141 -8.41 -9.19 4.38
C GLU A 141 -9.32 -10.43 4.39
N THR A 142 -10.62 -10.21 4.21
CA THR A 142 -11.60 -11.30 4.09
C THR A 142 -11.29 -12.21 2.91
N LEU A 143 -10.95 -11.63 1.75
CA LEU A 143 -10.54 -12.37 0.57
C LEU A 143 -9.27 -13.20 0.83
N GLN A 144 -8.27 -12.63 1.52
CA GLN A 144 -7.05 -13.34 1.90
C GLN A 144 -7.34 -14.54 2.81
N VAL A 145 -8.21 -14.36 3.82
CA VAL A 145 -8.64 -15.46 4.70
C VAL A 145 -9.34 -16.56 3.90
N VAL A 146 -10.26 -16.21 3.01
CA VAL A 146 -10.99 -17.16 2.16
C VAL A 146 -10.02 -17.97 1.29
N ILE A 147 -9.05 -17.30 0.65
CA ILE A 147 -8.06 -17.94 -0.22
C ILE A 147 -7.08 -18.84 0.56
N THR A 148 -6.68 -18.45 1.77
CA THR A 148 -5.73 -19.23 2.59
C THR A 148 -6.40 -20.34 3.39
N SER A 149 -7.71 -20.28 3.60
CA SER A 149 -8.45 -21.30 4.33
C SER A 149 -8.48 -22.62 3.55
N GLN A 150 -8.05 -23.71 4.19
CA GLN A 150 -8.11 -25.07 3.62
C GLN A 150 -9.53 -25.70 3.70
N ASN A 151 -10.55 -24.94 4.13
CA ASN A 151 -11.89 -25.46 4.33
C ASN A 151 -12.71 -25.38 3.03
N LEU A 152 -13.23 -26.55 2.62
CA LEU A 152 -13.96 -26.84 1.37
C LEU A 152 -15.34 -26.17 1.23
N GLY A 153 -15.58 -25.04 1.90
CA GLY A 153 -16.83 -24.27 1.82
C GLY A 153 -16.64 -22.77 1.51
N SER A 154 -15.40 -22.28 1.51
CA SER A 154 -15.08 -20.89 1.21
C SER A 154 -15.24 -20.65 -0.30
N ASN A 155 -16.10 -19.70 -0.70
CA ASN A 155 -16.27 -19.35 -2.11
C ASN A 155 -15.42 -18.10 -2.45
N PRO A 156 -14.22 -18.26 -3.04
CA PRO A 156 -13.36 -17.14 -3.39
C PRO A 156 -14.00 -16.17 -4.41
N VAL A 157 -14.96 -16.63 -5.21
CA VAL A 157 -15.73 -15.78 -6.14
C VAL A 157 -16.53 -14.73 -5.36
N ASN A 158 -17.27 -15.15 -4.33
CA ASN A 158 -18.10 -14.23 -3.53
C ASN A 158 -17.24 -13.21 -2.76
N ALA A 159 -16.07 -13.61 -2.27
CA ALA A 159 -15.14 -12.70 -1.59
C ALA A 159 -14.53 -11.70 -2.58
N LEU A 160 -14.15 -12.17 -3.78
CA LEU A 160 -13.65 -11.29 -4.85
C LEU A 160 -14.73 -10.28 -5.30
N ASP A 161 -15.99 -10.72 -5.39
CA ASP A 161 -17.11 -9.84 -5.73
C ASP A 161 -17.32 -8.75 -4.67
N GLN A 162 -17.12 -9.03 -3.38
CA GLN A 162 -17.20 -8.00 -2.34
C GLN A 162 -16.12 -6.92 -2.52
N VAL A 163 -14.89 -7.31 -2.89
CA VAL A 163 -13.82 -6.36 -3.25
C VAL A 163 -14.23 -5.54 -4.49
N ARG A 164 -14.86 -6.16 -5.48
CA ARG A 164 -15.39 -5.43 -6.65
C ARG A 164 -16.43 -4.39 -6.24
N GLN A 165 -17.33 -4.74 -5.33
CA GLN A 165 -18.39 -3.82 -4.88
C GLN A 165 -17.82 -2.61 -4.13
N SER A 166 -16.77 -2.78 -3.32
CA SER A 166 -16.14 -1.63 -2.63
C SER A 166 -15.47 -0.67 -3.62
N CYS A 167 -14.81 -1.19 -4.67
CA CYS A 167 -14.32 -0.38 -5.79
C CYS A 167 -15.45 0.42 -6.47
N LEU A 168 -16.60 -0.22 -6.72
CA LEU A 168 -17.74 0.42 -7.38
C LEU A 168 -18.41 1.48 -6.50
N ALA A 169 -18.60 1.20 -5.21
CA ALA A 169 -19.20 2.11 -4.24
C ALA A 169 -18.40 3.41 -4.16
N CYS A 170 -17.07 3.32 -4.01
CA CYS A 170 -16.19 4.49 -4.01
C CYS A 170 -16.31 5.28 -5.31
N HIS A 171 -16.19 4.61 -6.46
CA HIS A 171 -16.25 5.29 -7.76
C HIS A 171 -17.62 5.91 -8.08
N GLN A 172 -18.71 5.33 -7.58
CA GLN A 172 -20.05 5.88 -7.79
C GLN A 172 -20.23 7.20 -7.04
N GLN A 173 -19.74 7.26 -5.80
CA GLN A 173 -19.89 8.44 -4.94
C GLN A 173 -18.84 9.51 -5.26
N TYR A 174 -17.57 9.13 -5.37
CA TYR A 174 -16.44 10.05 -5.27
C TYR A 174 -15.62 10.25 -6.55
N ARG A 175 -15.90 9.49 -7.62
CA ARG A 175 -15.19 9.67 -8.91
C ARG A 175 -16.05 10.43 -9.92
N VAL A 176 -15.47 11.47 -10.48
CA VAL A 176 -16.00 12.18 -11.64
C VAL A 176 -16.04 11.21 -12.82
N ARG A 177 -17.20 11.04 -13.45
CA ARG A 177 -17.35 10.17 -14.62
C ARG A 177 -17.36 11.05 -15.86
N ASN A 178 -16.52 10.75 -16.85
CA ASN A 178 -16.75 11.33 -18.18
C ASN A 178 -18.15 10.91 -18.66
N SER A 179 -19.02 11.89 -18.90
CA SER A 179 -20.29 11.73 -19.60
C SER A 179 -20.06 11.49 -21.09
#